data_AF-A0A067MD43-F1
#
_entry.id   AF-A0A067MD43-F1
#
_cell.length_a   1.000
_cell.length_b   1.000
_cell.length_c   1.000
_cell.angle_alpha   90.00
_cell.angle_beta   90.00
_cell.angle_gamma   90.00
#
_symmetry.space_group_name_H-M   'P 1'
#
loop_
_entity.id
_entity.type
_entity.pdbx_description
1 polymer ?
#
loop_
_entity_poly.entity_id
_entity_poly.type
_entity_poly.pdbx_seq_one_letter_code
_entity_poly.pdbx_strand_id
1 'polypeptide(L)'
;MVHRSNDTRLLTSLIKSERDYTTSLNSVLMHSYTSSASLKAYASASSPSMGNIIISIAGLFAAADDALKKYVASVEAWREELKEIKELEDELGVVLRDREILVTRLVKVTKQKPPTAPPPSTGYSRFGGGQPETKLSLAQAELQACEAHLAGMESELEVRRRRALRNGLEARCKALVDCGWVWGEKGKDGLRKLHSIGVENGSNGTVEGKPEYLNLNMACTVDSA
;
A
#
# COMPACT_ATOMS: atom_id res chain seq x y z
N MET A 1 11.09 -7.48 -27.10
CA MET A 1 10.28 -7.67 -25.88
C MET A 1 8.85 -7.30 -26.23
N VAL A 2 7.89 -8.21 -26.05
CA VAL A 2 6.47 -7.89 -26.24
C VAL A 2 6.07 -7.02 -25.06
N HIS A 3 5.70 -5.75 -25.27
CA HIS A 3 5.11 -4.92 -24.22
C HIS A 3 3.83 -5.59 -23.76
N ARG A 4 3.91 -6.26 -22.60
CA ARG A 4 2.74 -6.78 -21.93
C ARG A 4 2.18 -5.62 -21.13
N SER A 5 0.99 -5.16 -21.49
CA SER A 5 0.26 -4.18 -20.71
C SER A 5 0.14 -4.68 -19.27
N ASN A 6 0.57 -3.86 -18.31
CA ASN A 6 0.39 -4.13 -16.89
C ASN A 6 -1.11 -4.30 -16.61
N ASP A 7 -1.50 -5.32 -15.84
CA ASP A 7 -2.91 -5.52 -15.49
C ASP A 7 -3.30 -4.57 -14.34
N THR A 8 -3.62 -3.32 -14.69
CA THR A 8 -4.03 -2.24 -13.77
C THR A 8 -5.23 -2.64 -12.89
N ARG A 9 -5.98 -3.68 -13.27
CA ARG A 9 -7.13 -4.18 -12.50
C ARG A 9 -6.70 -4.83 -11.19
N LEU A 10 -5.57 -5.53 -11.19
CA LEU A 10 -5.05 -6.19 -9.98
C LEU A 10 -4.62 -5.17 -8.94
N LEU A 11 -3.88 -4.13 -9.35
CA LEU A 11 -3.46 -3.06 -8.46
C LEU A 11 -4.67 -2.28 -7.92
N THR A 12 -5.64 -1.99 -8.77
CA THR A 12 -6.90 -1.35 -8.35
C THR A 12 -7.66 -2.20 -7.32
N SER A 13 -7.71 -3.52 -7.53
CA SER A 13 -8.32 -4.45 -6.58
C SER A 13 -7.60 -4.45 -5.24
N LEU A 14 -6.26 -4.45 -5.24
CA LEU A 14 -5.45 -4.39 -4.02
C LEU A 14 -5.67 -3.08 -3.25
N ILE A 15 -5.62 -1.93 -3.92
CA ILE A 15 -5.87 -0.61 -3.30
C ILE A 15 -7.26 -0.57 -2.66
N LYS A 16 -8.25 -1.17 -3.31
CA LYS A 16 -9.62 -1.30 -2.79
C LYS A 16 -9.64 -2.19 -1.54
N SER A 17 -9.04 -3.37 -1.60
CA SER A 17 -9.02 -4.29 -0.45
C SER A 17 -8.30 -3.70 0.77
N GLU A 18 -7.20 -2.96 0.56
CA GLU A 18 -6.49 -2.27 1.66
C GLU A 18 -7.36 -1.18 2.29
N ARG A 19 -8.10 -0.41 1.49
CA ARG A 19 -9.07 0.58 2.00
C ARG A 19 -10.15 -0.07 2.86
N ASP A 20 -10.73 -1.15 2.33
CA ASP A 20 -11.82 -1.86 2.99
C ASP A 20 -11.31 -2.48 4.32
N TYR A 21 -10.07 -2.98 4.33
CA TYR A 21 -9.39 -3.45 5.53
C TYR A 21 -9.19 -2.34 6.58
N THR A 22 -8.64 -1.19 6.21
CA THR A 22 -8.52 -0.05 7.13
C THR A 22 -9.89 0.40 7.67
N THR A 23 -10.92 0.38 6.84
CA THR A 23 -12.29 0.73 7.26
C THR A 23 -12.77 -0.20 8.37
N SER A 24 -12.55 -1.51 8.22
CA SER A 24 -12.86 -2.49 9.28
C SER A 24 -12.05 -2.26 10.55
N LEU A 25 -10.75 -1.96 10.45
CA LEU A 25 -9.91 -1.70 11.63
C LEU A 25 -10.37 -0.44 12.39
N ASN A 26 -10.77 0.62 11.67
CA ASN A 26 -11.32 1.82 12.30
C ASN A 26 -12.66 1.54 12.99
N SER A 27 -13.51 0.68 12.40
CA SER A 27 -14.74 0.23 13.06
C SER A 27 -14.46 -0.51 14.36
N VAL A 28 -13.44 -1.37 14.40
CA VAL A 28 -12.99 -2.04 15.65
C VAL A 28 -12.57 -1.01 16.69
N LEU A 29 -11.80 0.01 16.32
CA LEU A 29 -11.39 1.09 17.23
C LEU A 29 -12.59 1.88 17.81
N MET A 30 -13.62 2.15 16.99
CA MET A 30 -14.85 2.80 17.46
C MET A 30 -15.63 1.94 18.46
N HIS A 31 -15.73 0.64 18.21
CA HIS A 31 -16.35 -0.30 19.14
C HIS A 31 -15.54 -0.42 20.44
N SER A 32 -14.21 -0.47 20.35
CA SER A 32 -13.34 -0.50 21.53
C SER A 32 -13.51 0.75 22.39
N TYR A 33 -13.60 1.94 21.79
CA TYR A 33 -13.89 3.19 22.50
C TYR A 33 -15.21 3.12 23.28
N THR A 34 -16.28 2.64 22.64
CA THR A 34 -17.61 2.50 23.28
C THR A 34 -17.59 1.48 24.42
N SER A 35 -16.90 0.35 24.22
CA SER A 35 -16.70 -0.67 25.23
C SER A 35 -15.93 -0.13 26.44
N SER A 36 -14.83 0.60 26.19
CA SER A 36 -14.01 1.24 27.23
C SER A 36 -14.80 2.28 28.02
N ALA A 37 -15.64 3.09 27.36
CA ALA A 37 -16.52 4.04 28.02
C ALA A 37 -17.52 3.35 28.95
N SER A 38 -18.17 2.29 28.47
CA SER A 38 -19.10 1.48 29.27
C SER A 38 -18.38 0.83 30.47
N LEU A 39 -17.17 0.32 30.27
CA LEU A 39 -16.36 -0.29 31.32
C LEU A 39 -15.97 0.73 32.41
N LYS A 40 -15.59 1.95 32.02
CA LYS A 40 -15.30 3.04 32.97
C LYS A 40 -16.54 3.50 33.72
N ALA A 41 -17.71 3.55 33.06
CA ALA A 41 -18.97 3.84 33.73
C ALA A 41 -19.31 2.75 34.77
N TYR A 42 -19.15 1.48 34.42
CA TYR A 42 -19.30 0.37 35.36
C TYR A 42 -18.34 0.46 36.55
N ALA A 43 -17.08 0.89 36.31
CA ALA A 43 -16.12 1.14 37.37
C ALA A 43 -16.61 2.18 38.39
N SER A 44 -17.29 3.24 37.93
CA SER A 44 -17.83 4.29 38.81
C SER A 44 -19.00 3.81 39.69
N ALA A 45 -19.69 2.74 39.28
CA ALA A 45 -20.75 2.11 40.06
C ALA A 45 -20.23 0.98 40.97
N SER A 46 -18.93 0.67 40.91
CA SER A 46 -18.30 -0.40 41.70
C SER A 46 -17.79 0.13 43.05
N SER A 47 -17.42 -0.77 43.97
CA SER A 47 -16.70 -0.36 45.18
C SER A 47 -15.38 0.36 44.82
N PRO A 48 -14.85 1.26 45.66
CA PRO A 48 -13.65 2.03 45.31
C PRO A 48 -12.44 1.16 44.93
N SER A 49 -12.23 0.03 45.62
CA SER A 49 -11.14 -0.90 45.31
C SER A 49 -11.30 -1.55 43.94
N MET A 50 -12.50 -2.06 43.63
CA MET A 50 -12.79 -2.70 42.35
C MET A 50 -12.81 -1.68 41.20
N GLY A 51 -13.40 -0.51 41.40
CA GLY A 51 -13.46 0.57 40.42
C GLY A 51 -12.07 1.01 39.96
N ASN A 52 -11.12 1.17 40.89
CA ASN A 52 -9.73 1.53 40.57
C ASN A 52 -9.02 0.48 39.69
N ILE A 53 -9.30 -0.81 39.93
CA ILE A 53 -8.74 -1.89 39.12
C ILE A 53 -9.37 -1.89 37.72
N ILE A 54 -10.69 -1.72 37.62
CA ILE A 54 -11.40 -1.66 36.34
C ILE A 54 -10.91 -0.46 35.50
N ILE A 55 -10.78 0.74 36.10
CA ILE A 55 -10.24 1.94 35.43
C ILE A 55 -8.82 1.67 34.94
N SER A 56 -7.99 1.03 35.76
CA SER A 56 -6.64 0.66 35.37
C SER A 56 -6.60 -0.27 34.17
N ILE A 57 -7.46 -1.29 34.13
CA ILE A 57 -7.56 -2.25 33.00
C ILE A 57 -8.08 -1.54 31.75
N ALA A 58 -9.07 -0.66 31.89
CA ALA A 58 -9.57 0.15 30.77
C ALA A 58 -8.45 1.03 30.16
N GLY A 59 -7.50 1.50 30.97
CA GLY A 59 -6.30 2.20 30.49
C GLY A 59 -5.34 1.30 29.70
N LEU A 60 -5.22 0.02 30.06
CA LEU A 60 -4.41 -0.96 29.32
C LEU A 60 -5.02 -1.27 27.95
N PHE A 61 -6.35 -1.41 27.87
CA PHE A 61 -7.03 -1.57 26.59
C PHE A 61 -6.88 -0.33 25.70
N ALA A 62 -6.97 0.88 26.27
CA ALA A 62 -6.72 2.10 25.51
C ALA A 62 -5.29 2.16 24.92
N ALA A 63 -4.28 1.71 25.67
CA ALA A 63 -2.91 1.63 25.17
C ALA A 63 -2.76 0.57 24.05
N ALA A 64 -3.50 -0.54 24.13
CA ALA A 64 -3.55 -1.53 23.05
C ALA A 64 -4.22 -0.97 21.78
N ASP A 65 -5.30 -0.18 21.94
CA ASP A 65 -5.96 0.52 20.84
C ASP A 65 -5.04 1.55 20.18
N ASP A 66 -4.23 2.27 20.96
CA ASP A 66 -3.26 3.23 20.42
C ASP A 66 -2.17 2.53 19.59
N ALA A 67 -1.78 1.31 19.95
CA ALA A 67 -0.89 0.49 19.12
C ALA A 67 -1.57 0.08 17.80
N LEU A 68 -2.85 -0.32 17.87
CA LEU A 68 -3.65 -0.64 16.69
C LEU A 68 -3.80 0.56 15.75
N LYS A 69 -4.00 1.77 16.29
CA LYS A 69 -4.04 3.02 15.49
C LYS A 69 -2.76 3.23 14.69
N LYS A 70 -1.59 2.95 15.28
CA LYS A 70 -0.30 3.05 14.57
C LYS A 70 -0.20 2.01 13.45
N TYR A 71 -0.65 0.78 13.69
CA TYR A 71 -0.73 -0.23 12.64
C TYR A 71 -1.68 0.20 11.51
N VAL A 72 -2.87 0.72 11.84
CA VAL A 72 -3.81 1.28 10.85
C VAL A 72 -3.15 2.37 9.99
N ALA A 73 -2.41 3.29 10.61
CA ALA A 73 -1.69 4.34 9.88
C ALA A 73 -0.65 3.76 8.91
N SER A 74 0.06 2.69 9.28
CA SER A 74 1.02 2.02 8.39
C SER A 74 0.34 1.32 7.19
N VAL A 75 -0.87 0.79 7.38
CA VAL A 75 -1.67 0.19 6.29
C VAL A 75 -2.13 1.25 5.30
N GLU A 76 -2.57 2.42 5.77
CA GLU A 76 -2.89 3.55 4.88
C GLU A 76 -1.65 4.08 4.16
N ALA A 77 -0.51 4.22 4.83
CA ALA A 77 0.74 4.64 4.19
C ALA A 77 1.14 3.69 3.06
N TRP A 78 1.05 2.37 3.30
CA TRP A 78 1.24 1.35 2.26
C TRP A 78 0.27 1.53 1.09
N ARG A 79 -0.99 1.82 1.38
CA ARG A 79 -2.00 2.06 0.36
C ARG A 79 -1.71 3.31 -0.48
N GLU A 80 -1.16 4.38 0.09
CA GLU A 80 -0.74 5.56 -0.68
C GLU A 80 0.41 5.22 -1.64
N GLU A 81 1.41 4.44 -1.22
CA GLU A 81 2.49 3.96 -2.10
C GLU A 81 1.94 3.16 -3.31
N LEU A 82 0.89 2.37 -3.11
CA LEU A 82 0.21 1.66 -4.19
C LEU A 82 -0.50 2.60 -5.18
N LYS A 83 -1.07 3.72 -4.71
CA LYS A 83 -1.68 4.71 -5.59
C LYS A 83 -0.65 5.41 -6.46
N GLU A 84 0.52 5.73 -5.90
CA GLU A 84 1.61 6.31 -6.69
C GLU A 84 2.10 5.36 -7.80
N ILE A 85 2.19 4.05 -7.53
CA ILE A 85 2.45 3.07 -8.60
C ILE A 85 1.35 3.13 -9.66
N LYS A 86 0.08 3.20 -9.25
CA LYS A 86 -1.06 3.22 -10.16
C LYS A 86 -1.03 4.46 -11.06
N GLU A 87 -0.68 5.62 -10.53
CA GLU A 87 -0.54 6.86 -11.29
C GLU A 87 0.52 6.70 -12.39
N LEU A 88 1.69 6.15 -12.06
CA LEU A 88 2.73 5.85 -13.06
C LEU A 88 2.29 4.81 -14.10
N GLU A 89 1.50 3.80 -13.70
CA GLU A 89 0.92 2.83 -14.65
C GLU A 89 -0.08 3.48 -15.61
N ASP A 90 -0.90 4.41 -15.11
CA ASP A 90 -1.86 5.15 -15.92
C ASP A 90 -1.14 6.07 -16.92
N GLU A 91 -0.09 6.78 -16.47
CA GLU A 91 0.76 7.63 -17.32
C GLU A 91 1.50 6.82 -18.39
N LEU A 92 2.11 5.68 -18.02
CA LEU A 92 2.73 4.77 -18.98
C LEU A 92 1.70 4.27 -20.01
N GLY A 93 0.47 4.03 -19.58
CA GLY A 93 -0.66 3.68 -20.44
C GLY A 93 -1.01 4.77 -21.47
N VAL A 94 -0.80 6.06 -21.16
CA VAL A 94 -0.95 7.16 -22.12
C VAL A 94 0.14 7.09 -23.18
N VAL A 95 1.40 6.95 -22.77
CA VAL A 95 2.55 6.92 -23.69
C VAL A 95 2.52 5.69 -24.60
N LEU A 96 2.06 4.54 -24.09
CA LEU A 96 1.85 3.35 -24.91
C LEU A 96 0.82 3.58 -26.03
N ARG A 97 -0.26 4.34 -25.75
CA ARG A 97 -1.24 4.73 -26.79
C ARG A 97 -0.63 5.68 -27.81
N ASP A 98 0.16 6.65 -27.36
CA ASP A 98 0.86 7.58 -28.27
C ASP A 98 1.81 6.82 -29.19
N ARG A 99 2.56 5.85 -28.66
CA ARG A 99 3.40 4.95 -29.46
C ARG A 99 2.58 4.21 -30.52
N GLU A 100 1.42 3.65 -30.16
CA GLU A 100 0.54 2.96 -31.11
C GLU A 100 0.04 3.90 -32.24
N ILE A 101 -0.28 5.14 -31.90
CA ILE A 101 -0.66 6.18 -32.86
C ILE A 101 0.51 6.50 -33.80
N LEU A 102 1.72 6.70 -33.26
CA LEU A 102 2.92 6.98 -34.04
C LEU A 102 3.29 5.82 -34.97
N VAL A 103 3.23 4.58 -34.49
CA VAL A 103 3.43 3.38 -35.33
C VAL A 103 2.39 3.33 -36.45
N THR A 104 1.12 3.60 -36.16
CA THR A 104 0.06 3.64 -37.17
C THR A 104 0.31 4.74 -38.22
N ARG A 105 0.79 5.92 -37.81
CA ARG A 105 1.18 7.01 -38.71
C ARG A 105 2.36 6.61 -39.58
N LEU A 106 3.41 6.01 -39.01
CA LEU A 106 4.58 5.54 -39.74
C LEU A 106 4.21 4.48 -40.79
N VAL A 107 3.34 3.53 -40.45
CA VAL A 107 2.81 2.53 -41.40
C VAL A 107 2.03 3.19 -42.54
N LYS A 108 1.28 4.25 -42.27
CA LYS A 108 0.57 5.00 -43.32
C LYS A 108 1.53 5.72 -44.27
N VAL A 109 2.59 6.36 -43.74
CA VAL A 109 3.61 7.07 -44.54
C VAL A 109 4.41 6.09 -45.41
N THR A 110 4.83 4.95 -44.85
CA THR A 110 5.59 3.92 -45.57
C THR A 110 4.79 3.19 -46.66
N LYS A 111 3.46 3.11 -46.53
CA LYS A 111 2.58 2.53 -47.56
C LYS A 111 2.24 3.48 -48.72
N GLN A 112 2.61 4.77 -48.65
CA GLN A 112 2.44 5.69 -49.77
C GLN A 112 3.50 5.42 -50.85
N LYS A 113 3.10 4.73 -51.93
CA LYS A 113 3.91 4.41 -53.10
C LYS A 113 4.42 5.70 -53.78
N PRO A 114 5.67 5.77 -54.30
CA PRO A 114 6.05 6.88 -55.18
C PRO A 114 5.11 6.91 -56.39
N PRO A 115 4.65 8.10 -56.85
CA PRO A 115 3.82 8.19 -58.03
C PRO A 115 4.61 7.67 -59.23
N THR A 116 4.15 6.57 -59.82
CA THR A 116 4.60 6.12 -61.13
C THR A 116 4.29 7.24 -62.12
N ALA A 117 5.31 7.99 -62.55
CA ALA A 117 5.15 9.11 -63.47
C ALA A 117 4.85 8.61 -64.91
N PRO A 118 3.90 9.23 -65.64
CA PRO A 118 3.93 9.32 -67.11
C PRO A 118 4.87 10.46 -67.58
N PRO A 119 5.28 10.49 -68.87
CA PRO A 119 6.31 11.41 -69.40
C PRO A 119 5.80 12.87 -69.58
N PRO A 120 6.67 13.85 -69.91
CA PRO A 120 6.60 15.21 -69.37
C PRO A 120 5.71 16.15 -70.17
N SER A 121 5.04 17.07 -69.47
CA SER A 121 4.63 18.36 -70.03
C SER A 121 4.78 19.49 -69.02
N THR A 122 5.41 20.53 -69.53
CA THR A 122 5.78 21.84 -69.01
C THR A 122 4.72 22.53 -68.14
N GLY A 123 5.14 23.12 -67.00
CA GLY A 123 4.55 24.38 -66.52
C GLY A 123 4.29 24.52 -65.02
N TYR A 124 5.10 25.36 -64.39
CA TYR A 124 4.84 26.19 -63.20
C TYR A 124 4.68 25.53 -61.81
N SER A 125 5.67 25.84 -60.97
CA SER A 125 5.73 25.65 -59.53
C SER A 125 4.55 26.26 -58.78
N ARG A 126 3.92 25.48 -57.89
CA ARG A 126 3.30 26.01 -56.67
C ARG A 126 3.64 25.10 -55.50
N PHE A 127 4.24 25.72 -54.50
CA PHE A 127 4.87 25.18 -53.30
C PHE A 127 3.92 24.32 -52.46
N GLY A 128 4.44 23.21 -51.91
CA GLY A 128 3.74 22.42 -50.88
C GLY A 128 4.21 20.98 -50.70
N GLY A 129 5.08 20.46 -51.58
CA GLY A 129 5.56 19.08 -51.53
C GLY A 129 6.86 18.92 -50.74
N GLY A 130 6.79 18.95 -49.41
CA GLY A 130 7.91 18.41 -48.60
C GLY A 130 8.17 16.97 -49.01
N GLN A 131 9.42 16.66 -49.40
CA GLN A 131 9.82 15.35 -49.92
C GLN A 131 9.30 14.19 -49.04
N PRO A 132 8.83 13.08 -49.61
CA PRO A 132 8.37 11.92 -48.85
C PRO A 132 9.47 11.37 -47.91
N GLU A 133 10.75 11.49 -48.26
CA GLU A 133 11.87 11.10 -47.39
C GLU A 133 11.98 11.94 -46.12
N THR A 134 11.73 13.27 -46.19
CA THR A 134 11.81 14.12 -45.00
C THR A 134 10.64 13.86 -44.04
N LYS A 135 9.44 13.57 -44.57
CA LYS A 135 8.27 13.18 -43.74
C LYS A 135 8.47 11.83 -43.06
N LEU A 136 9.08 10.88 -43.74
CA LEU A 136 9.42 9.57 -43.19
C LEU A 136 10.49 9.69 -42.10
N SER A 137 11.55 10.48 -42.36
CA SER A 137 12.61 10.75 -41.37
C SER A 137 12.06 11.44 -40.11
N LEU A 138 11.17 12.41 -40.24
CA LEU A 138 10.51 13.06 -39.10
C LEU A 138 9.64 12.08 -38.30
N ALA A 139 8.84 11.26 -38.96
CA ALA A 139 8.01 10.26 -38.29
C ALA A 139 8.84 9.19 -37.55
N GLN A 140 10.00 8.82 -38.10
CA GLN A 140 10.96 7.93 -37.44
C GLN A 140 11.59 8.58 -36.22
N ALA A 141 12.01 9.86 -36.33
CA ALA A 141 12.58 10.60 -35.21
C ALA A 141 11.58 10.79 -34.05
N GLU A 142 10.31 11.08 -34.37
CA GLU A 142 9.24 11.22 -33.37
C GLU A 142 8.95 9.89 -32.65
N LEU A 143 8.88 8.78 -33.40
CA LEU A 143 8.71 7.45 -32.82
C LEU A 143 9.90 7.07 -31.92
N GLN A 144 11.13 7.34 -32.36
CA GLN A 144 12.34 7.05 -31.59
C GLN A 144 12.39 7.86 -30.28
N ALA A 145 11.98 9.13 -30.30
CA ALA A 145 11.88 9.95 -29.10
C ALA A 145 10.81 9.40 -28.13
N CYS A 146 9.66 8.97 -28.65
CA CYS A 146 8.61 8.32 -27.86
C CYS A 146 9.11 7.02 -27.21
N GLU A 147 9.85 6.18 -27.94
CA GLU A 147 10.41 4.94 -27.40
C GLU A 147 11.47 5.18 -26.32
N ALA A 148 12.30 6.22 -26.47
CA ALA A 148 13.26 6.62 -25.44
C ALA A 148 12.55 7.11 -24.15
N HIS A 149 11.50 7.91 -24.30
CA HIS A 149 10.68 8.36 -23.17
C HIS A 149 10.00 7.18 -22.46
N LEU A 150 9.42 6.26 -23.23
CA LEU A 150 8.78 5.06 -22.72
C LEU A 150 9.78 4.21 -21.92
N ALA A 151 10.98 3.96 -22.44
CA ALA A 151 12.01 3.21 -21.72
C ALA A 151 12.40 3.88 -20.39
N GLY A 152 12.44 5.22 -20.35
CA GLY A 152 12.64 5.98 -19.12
C GLY A 152 11.53 5.75 -18.10
N MET A 153 10.27 5.86 -18.52
CA MET A 153 9.11 5.64 -17.66
C MET A 153 9.01 4.20 -17.15
N GLU A 154 9.31 3.20 -17.98
CA GLU A 154 9.33 1.79 -17.55
C GLU A 154 10.39 1.55 -16.45
N SER A 155 11.58 2.14 -16.61
CA SER A 155 12.64 2.09 -15.60
C SER A 155 12.21 2.79 -14.30
N GLU A 156 11.58 3.96 -14.39
CA GLU A 156 11.06 4.67 -13.22
C GLU A 156 9.98 3.87 -12.49
N LEU A 157 9.01 3.30 -13.22
CA LEU A 157 7.96 2.46 -12.68
C LEU A 157 8.54 1.26 -11.93
N GLU A 158 9.56 0.60 -12.48
CA GLU A 158 10.22 -0.52 -11.81
C GLU A 158 10.99 -0.11 -10.56
N VAL A 159 11.64 1.06 -10.57
CA VAL A 159 12.27 1.64 -9.37
C VAL A 159 11.21 1.95 -8.31
N ARG A 160 10.08 2.56 -8.70
CA ARG A 160 8.99 2.91 -7.78
C ARG A 160 8.37 1.66 -7.17
N ARG A 161 8.04 0.65 -7.99
CA ARG A 161 7.48 -0.63 -7.52
C ARG A 161 8.38 -1.28 -6.46
N ARG A 162 9.68 -1.38 -6.74
CA ARG A 162 10.64 -1.95 -5.77
C ARG A 162 10.71 -1.15 -4.48
N ARG A 163 10.72 0.19 -4.58
CA ARG A 163 10.76 1.07 -3.40
C ARG A 163 9.49 0.95 -2.57
N ALA A 164 8.32 1.08 -3.19
CA ALA A 164 7.02 0.97 -2.54
C ALA A 164 6.85 -0.38 -1.85
N LEU A 165 7.17 -1.49 -2.53
CA LEU A 165 7.10 -2.83 -1.95
C LEU A 165 8.03 -2.97 -0.74
N ARG A 166 9.29 -2.54 -0.87
CA ARG A 166 10.24 -2.61 0.24
C ARG A 166 9.78 -1.76 1.41
N ASN A 167 9.64 -0.46 1.20
CA ASN A 167 9.41 0.51 2.26
C ASN A 167 8.02 0.37 2.87
N GLY A 168 7.00 0.21 2.04
CA GLY A 168 5.61 0.12 2.47
C GLY A 168 5.31 -1.16 3.23
N LEU A 169 5.76 -2.32 2.73
CA LEU A 169 5.59 -3.58 3.46
C LEU A 169 6.48 -3.64 4.70
N GLU A 170 7.71 -3.14 4.63
CA GLU A 170 8.60 -3.06 5.81
C GLU A 170 7.98 -2.22 6.92
N ALA A 171 7.47 -1.03 6.60
CA ALA A 171 6.79 -0.16 7.56
C ALA A 171 5.55 -0.85 8.17
N ARG A 172 4.74 -1.50 7.35
CA ARG A 172 3.57 -2.26 7.82
C ARG A 172 3.95 -3.43 8.72
N CYS A 173 4.98 -4.21 8.36
CA CYS A 173 5.49 -5.32 9.17
C CYS A 173 6.04 -4.82 10.51
N LYS A 174 6.81 -3.73 10.53
CA LYS A 174 7.31 -3.11 11.76
C LYS A 174 6.17 -2.69 12.68
N ALA A 175 5.17 -1.98 12.15
CA ALA A 175 4.01 -1.56 12.92
C ALA A 175 3.18 -2.75 13.43
N LEU A 176 3.11 -3.86 12.68
CA LEU A 176 2.45 -5.09 13.11
C LEU A 176 3.19 -5.74 14.30
N VAL A 177 4.51 -5.82 14.23
CA VAL A 177 5.36 -6.34 15.32
C VAL A 177 5.19 -5.48 16.57
N ASP A 178 5.28 -4.15 16.42
CA ASP A 178 5.11 -3.22 17.53
C ASP A 178 3.71 -3.33 18.15
N CYS A 179 2.66 -3.43 17.33
CA CYS A 179 1.30 -3.62 17.78
C CYS A 179 1.14 -4.92 18.58
N GLY A 180 1.65 -6.03 18.05
CA GLY A 180 1.61 -7.34 18.71
C GLY A 180 2.38 -7.35 20.04
N TRP A 181 3.55 -6.70 20.08
CA TRP A 181 4.33 -6.53 21.30
C TRP A 181 3.54 -5.77 22.37
N VAL A 182 2.99 -4.60 22.03
CA VAL A 182 2.21 -3.78 22.98
C VAL A 182 1.00 -4.56 23.48
N TRP A 183 0.28 -5.27 22.63
CA TRP A 183 -0.85 -6.10 23.05
C TRP A 183 -0.42 -7.19 24.05
N GLY A 184 0.69 -7.87 23.77
CA GLY A 184 1.26 -8.86 24.69
C GLY A 184 1.59 -8.26 26.05
N GLU A 185 2.27 -7.11 26.08
CA GLU A 185 2.64 -6.44 27.33
C GLU A 185 1.43 -5.93 28.11
N LYS A 186 0.45 -5.31 27.44
CA LYS A 186 -0.77 -4.81 28.10
C LYS A 186 -1.67 -5.95 28.58
N GLY A 187 -1.72 -7.07 27.87
CA GLY A 187 -2.38 -8.28 28.34
C GLY A 187 -1.77 -8.81 29.64
N LYS A 188 -0.43 -8.94 29.68
CA LYS A 188 0.29 -9.36 30.90
C LYS A 188 0.09 -8.37 32.07
N ASP A 189 0.16 -7.06 31.80
CA ASP A 189 -0.15 -6.01 32.79
C ASP A 189 -1.57 -6.18 33.37
N GLY A 190 -2.54 -6.50 32.52
CA GLY A 190 -3.93 -6.70 32.91
C GLY A 190 -4.11 -7.91 33.82
N LEU A 191 -3.51 -9.05 33.45
CA LEU A 191 -3.52 -10.26 34.28
C LEU A 191 -2.89 -10.01 35.66
N ARG A 192 -1.77 -9.29 35.71
CA ARG A 192 -1.13 -8.91 36.99
C ARG A 192 -2.08 -8.07 37.87
N LYS A 193 -2.80 -7.11 37.29
CA LYS A 193 -3.80 -6.30 38.02
C LYS A 193 -5.01 -7.11 38.49
N LEU A 194 -5.38 -8.16 37.77
CA LEU A 194 -6.46 -9.04 38.19
C LEU A 194 -6.03 -9.97 39.32
N HIS A 195 -4.81 -10.48 39.30
CA HIS A 195 -4.29 -11.35 40.37
C HIS A 195 -4.23 -10.63 41.72
N SER A 196 -4.05 -9.30 41.76
CA SER A 196 -4.11 -8.55 43.02
C SER A 196 -5.51 -8.54 43.68
N ILE A 197 -6.59 -8.86 42.94
CA ILE A 197 -7.94 -8.97 43.51
C ILE A 197 -8.05 -10.16 44.48
N GLY A 198 -7.29 -11.24 44.25
CA GLY A 198 -7.38 -12.48 45.03
C GLY A 198 -6.56 -12.52 46.32
N VAL A 199 -5.62 -11.60 46.51
CA VAL A 199 -4.66 -11.66 47.63
C VAL A 199 -5.19 -11.01 48.91
N GLU A 200 -6.18 -10.11 48.81
CA GLU A 200 -6.72 -9.41 49.98
C GLU A 200 -7.73 -10.23 50.82
N ASN A 201 -8.20 -11.39 50.32
CA ASN A 201 -9.25 -12.19 50.97
C ASN A 201 -8.78 -13.52 51.60
N GLY A 202 -7.47 -13.80 51.69
CA GLY A 202 -6.96 -15.14 52.03
C GLY A 202 -5.79 -15.17 53.00
N SER A 203 -6.05 -14.92 54.28
CA SER A 203 -5.35 -15.67 55.33
C SER A 203 -5.70 -17.16 55.20
N ASN A 204 -4.67 -18.00 55.05
CA ASN A 204 -4.62 -19.47 54.96
C ASN A 204 -4.95 -20.15 53.61
N GLY A 205 -3.93 -20.83 53.05
CA GLY A 205 -4.10 -22.00 52.19
C GLY A 205 -3.30 -21.97 50.88
N THR A 206 -2.07 -22.50 50.93
CA THR A 206 -1.29 -22.99 49.78
C THR A 206 -2.14 -23.85 48.84
N VAL A 207 -2.24 -23.48 47.55
CA VAL A 207 -2.07 -24.40 46.41
C VAL A 207 -1.46 -23.62 45.24
N GLU A 208 -0.26 -24.02 44.88
CA GLU A 208 0.49 -23.62 43.71
C GLU A 208 -0.21 -24.13 42.44
N GLY A 209 -0.70 -23.21 41.61
CA GLY A 209 -1.22 -23.50 40.27
C GLY A 209 -0.63 -22.49 39.29
N LYS A 210 0.48 -22.85 38.64
CA LYS A 210 1.04 -22.05 37.54
C LYS A 210 0.05 -22.04 36.38
N PRO A 211 -0.40 -20.87 35.88
CA PRO A 211 -1.11 -20.83 34.61
C PRO A 211 -0.08 -21.05 33.49
N GLU A 212 -0.23 -22.18 32.81
CA GLU A 212 0.53 -22.59 31.64
C GLU A 212 0.11 -21.73 30.43
N TYR A 213 0.58 -20.48 30.40
CA TYR A 213 0.55 -19.66 29.19
C TYR A 213 1.92 -19.08 28.99
N LEU A 214 2.78 -19.79 28.25
CA LEU A 214 3.89 -19.26 27.46
C LEU A 214 4.67 -20.43 26.83
N ASN A 215 4.25 -20.83 25.63
CA ASN A 215 5.14 -21.42 24.63
C ASN A 215 4.66 -21.06 23.22
N LEU A 216 4.62 -19.75 22.95
CA LEU A 216 4.88 -19.25 21.60
C LEU A 216 6.14 -18.39 21.67
N ASN A 217 7.28 -19.06 21.87
CA ASN A 217 8.56 -18.49 21.45
C ASN A 217 8.59 -18.48 19.93
N MET A 218 8.08 -17.39 19.34
CA MET A 218 8.42 -17.04 17.97
C MET A 218 9.81 -16.41 18.02
N ALA A 219 10.84 -17.25 17.97
CA ALA A 219 12.19 -16.82 17.70
C ALA A 219 12.23 -16.25 16.27
N CYS A 220 12.01 -14.94 16.15
CA CYS A 220 12.42 -14.18 14.97
C CYS A 220 13.77 -13.53 15.31
N THR A 221 14.82 -14.34 15.35
CA THR A 221 16.19 -13.84 15.24
C THR A 221 16.37 -13.37 13.80
N VAL A 222 16.22 -12.07 13.58
CA VAL A 222 16.71 -11.42 12.37
C VAL A 222 18.20 -11.17 12.59
N ASP A 223 19.01 -12.18 12.27
CA ASP A 223 20.45 -11.97 12.16
C ASP A 223 20.72 -11.03 10.98
N SER A 224 21.40 -9.93 11.29
CA SER A 224 21.93 -8.98 10.33
C SER A 224 23.21 -9.55 9.74
N ALA A 225 23.25 -9.69 8.42
CA ALA A 225 24.47 -9.73 7.60
C ALA A 225 24.18 -9.05 6.25
#